data_AF-A0A9P6BWM7-F1
#
_entry.id   AF-A0A9P6BWM7-F1
#
_cell.length_a   1.000
_cell.length_b   1.000
_cell.length_c   1.000
_cell.angle_alpha   90.00
_cell.angle_beta   90.00
_cell.angle_gamma   90.00
#
_symmetry.space_group_name_H-M   'P 1'
#
loop_
_entity.id
_entity.type
_entity.pdbx_description
1 polymer ?
#
loop_
_entity_poly.entity_id
_entity_poly.type
_entity_poly.pdbx_seq_one_letter_code
_entity_poly.pdbx_strand_id
1 'polypeptide(L)'
;MKIIQQLLRQNRVILMQLRLGYIPLNAYLHRFKKRDNPTCRDCGKEEEMVEHYLLHYKGQREKMEKNMGRERLTKKTTLSMREGWEALFKYVNSTERFKDYPRMRKVKIKEKGEVEIGT
;
A
#
# COMPACT_ATOMS: atom_id res chain seq x y z
N MET A 1 13.28 -6.84 12.93
CA MET A 1 13.25 -6.13 11.61
C MET A 1 13.91 -6.89 10.45
N LYS A 2 14.19 -8.21 10.53
CA LYS A 2 14.85 -8.95 9.43
C LYS A 2 13.93 -9.21 8.22
N ILE A 3 12.62 -9.36 8.42
CA ILE A 3 11.65 -9.70 7.36
C ILE A 3 11.48 -8.58 6.31
N ILE A 4 11.55 -7.30 6.72
CA ILE A 4 11.46 -6.18 5.76
C ILE A 4 12.65 -6.20 4.80
N GLN A 5 13.83 -6.61 5.27
CA GLN A 5 15.04 -6.64 4.45
C GLN A 5 14.95 -7.63 3.28
N GLN A 6 14.12 -8.67 3.41
CA GLN A 6 13.86 -9.67 2.36
C GLN A 6 13.00 -9.14 1.20
N LEU A 7 12.31 -8.01 1.40
CA LEU A 7 11.57 -7.35 0.34
C LEU A 7 12.51 -6.70 -0.66
N LEU A 8 12.06 -6.64 -1.91
CA LEU A 8 12.71 -5.84 -2.94
C LEU A 8 12.81 -4.38 -2.48
N ARG A 9 13.90 -3.71 -2.86
CA ARG A 9 14.21 -2.34 -2.42
C ARG A 9 13.03 -1.39 -2.58
N GLN A 10 12.34 -1.47 -3.72
CA GLN A 10 11.15 -0.67 -4.02
C GLN A 10 10.00 -0.92 -3.03
N ASN A 11 9.70 -2.19 -2.73
CA ASN A 11 8.64 -2.58 -1.80
C ASN A 11 8.95 -2.07 -0.38
N ARG A 12 10.23 -2.09 0.03
CA ARG A 12 10.66 -1.50 1.31
C ARG A 12 10.42 0.01 1.34
N VAL A 13 10.76 0.71 0.26
CA VAL A 13 10.53 2.16 0.16
C VAL A 13 9.04 2.46 0.28
N ILE A 14 8.18 1.77 -0.47
CA ILE A 14 6.73 1.98 -0.41
C ILE A 14 6.19 1.69 0.99
N LEU A 15 6.59 0.57 1.60
CA LEU A 15 6.15 0.20 2.94
C LEU A 15 6.56 1.25 3.99
N MET A 16 7.80 1.74 3.94
CA MET A 16 8.27 2.78 4.86
C MET A 16 7.57 4.11 4.61
N GLN A 17 7.38 4.50 3.35
CA GLN A 17 6.68 5.73 2.97
C GLN A 17 5.21 5.70 3.42
N LEU A 18 4.53 4.55 3.31
CA LEU A 18 3.18 4.35 3.85
C LEU A 18 3.16 4.45 5.38
N ARG A 19 4.10 3.80 6.07
CA ARG A 19 4.17 3.86 7.55
C ARG A 19 4.41 5.27 8.07
N LEU A 20 5.27 6.02 7.40
CA LEU A 20 5.63 7.39 7.78
C LEU A 20 4.63 8.44 7.28
N GLY A 21 3.74 8.10 6.34
CA GLY A 21 2.82 9.06 5.73
C GLY A 21 3.47 10.00 4.72
N TYR A 22 4.65 9.66 4.22
CA TYR A 22 5.42 10.48 3.26
C TYR A 22 5.21 10.08 1.79
N ILE A 23 4.32 9.12 1.56
CA ILE A 23 3.98 8.64 0.22
C ILE A 23 3.20 9.73 -0.55
N PRO A 24 3.37 9.87 -1.89
CA PRO A 24 2.76 10.96 -2.64
C PRO A 24 1.28 10.72 -2.95
N LEU A 25 0.47 10.65 -1.89
CA LEU A 25 -0.99 10.77 -1.94
C LEU A 25 -1.39 12.25 -1.94
N ASN A 26 -2.65 12.55 -2.25
CA ASN A 26 -3.10 13.92 -2.48
C ASN A 26 -2.92 14.81 -1.26
N ALA A 27 -3.23 14.30 -0.07
CA ALA A 27 -3.04 15.06 1.17
C ALA A 27 -1.56 15.42 1.39
N TYR A 28 -0.64 14.50 1.09
CA TYR A 28 0.80 14.76 1.19
C TYR A 28 1.26 15.77 0.13
N LEU A 29 0.88 15.58 -1.13
CA LEU A 29 1.28 16.45 -2.24
C LEU A 29 0.75 17.88 -2.08
N HIS A 30 -0.48 18.03 -1.58
CA HIS A 30 -1.10 19.32 -1.33
C HIS A 30 -0.33 20.13 -0.28
N ARG A 31 0.17 19.50 0.79
CA ARG A 31 1.02 20.17 1.80
C ARG A 31 2.27 20.82 1.19
N PHE A 32 2.79 20.24 0.11
CA PHE A 32 3.95 20.78 -0.62
C PHE A 32 3.56 21.56 -1.89
N LYS A 33 2.28 21.93 -2.04
CA LYS A 33 1.75 22.67 -3.20
C LYS A 33 2.04 21.99 -4.55
N LYS A 34 2.17 20.66 -4.56
CA LYS A 34 2.35 19.84 -5.78
C LYS A 34 1.04 19.34 -6.38
N ARG A 35 -0.07 19.58 -5.69
CA ARG A 35 -1.43 19.26 -6.13
C ARG A 35 -2.36 20.30 -5.54
N ASP A 36 -3.35 20.75 -6.33
CA ASP A 36 -4.24 21.84 -5.92
C ASP A 36 -5.27 21.43 -4.87
N ASN A 37 -5.60 20.13 -4.81
CA ASN A 37 -6.63 19.62 -3.92
C ASN A 37 -6.18 18.33 -3.20
N PRO A 38 -6.30 18.26 -1.86
CA PRO A 38 -5.95 17.07 -1.08
C PRO A 38 -6.98 15.94 -1.18
N THR A 39 -8.16 16.18 -1.75
CA THR A 39 -9.28 15.23 -1.81
C THR A 39 -8.93 13.96 -2.57
N CYS A 40 -9.39 12.82 -2.03
CA CYS A 40 -9.29 11.53 -2.68
C CYS A 40 -10.06 11.50 -3.99
N ARG A 41 -9.37 11.05 -5.05
CA ARG A 41 -9.93 11.01 -6.40
C ARG A 41 -11.09 10.03 -6.55
N ASP A 42 -11.17 9.04 -5.67
CA ASP A 42 -12.17 7.99 -5.75
C ASP A 42 -13.42 8.31 -4.93
N CYS A 43 -13.26 8.87 -3.73
CA CYS A 43 -14.40 9.18 -2.87
C CYS A 43 -14.93 10.61 -3.10
N GLY A 44 -14.08 11.52 -3.58
CA GLY A 44 -14.43 12.92 -3.85
C GLY A 44 -14.80 13.76 -2.64
N LYS A 45 -14.62 13.26 -1.40
CA LYS A 45 -15.13 13.88 -0.18
C LYS A 45 -14.06 14.17 0.87
N GLU A 46 -13.21 13.19 1.16
CA GLU A 46 -12.21 13.27 2.23
C GLU A 46 -10.80 13.47 1.65
N GLU A 47 -9.90 14.01 2.45
CA GLU A 47 -8.48 14.08 2.09
C GLU A 47 -7.87 12.69 1.92
N GLU A 48 -7.05 12.51 0.88
CA GLU A 48 -6.36 11.24 0.61
C GLU A 48 -5.14 11.08 1.52
N MET A 49 -5.38 10.78 2.79
CA MET A 49 -4.33 10.35 3.73
C MET A 49 -4.09 8.83 3.61
N VAL A 50 -2.98 8.32 4.16
CA VAL A 50 -2.66 6.89 4.12
C VAL A 50 -3.78 6.02 4.69
N GLU A 51 -4.44 6.47 5.75
CA GLU A 51 -5.55 5.73 6.35
C GLU A 51 -6.77 5.68 5.44
N HIS A 52 -7.15 6.81 4.85
CA HIS A 52 -8.21 6.89 3.85
C HIS A 52 -7.90 6.00 2.64
N TYR A 53 -6.67 6.09 2.12
CA TYR A 53 -6.18 5.26 1.02
C TYR A 53 -6.30 3.75 1.37
N LEU A 54 -5.80 3.31 2.53
CA LEU A 54 -5.78 1.89 2.89
C LEU A 54 -7.14 1.31 3.32
N LEU A 55 -8.02 2.09 3.96
CA LEU A 55 -9.19 1.56 4.68
C LEU A 55 -10.54 1.97 4.12
N HIS A 56 -10.64 3.12 3.44
CA HIS A 56 -11.94 3.71 3.10
C HIS A 56 -12.40 3.50 1.66
N TYR A 57 -11.58 2.86 0.83
CA TYR A 57 -12.02 2.48 -0.51
C TYR A 57 -12.94 1.24 -0.44
N LYS A 58 -14.26 1.48 -0.47
CA LYS A 58 -15.34 0.46 -0.39
C LYS A 58 -15.10 -0.73 -1.33
N GLY A 59 -14.69 -0.49 -2.58
CA GLY A 59 -14.45 -1.57 -3.56
C GLY A 59 -13.18 -2.40 -3.33
N GLN A 60 -12.33 -2.06 -2.36
CA GLN A 60 -11.09 -2.77 -2.04
C GLN A 60 -11.04 -3.31 -0.64
N ARG A 61 -11.80 -2.76 0.30
CA ARG A 61 -12.06 -3.48 1.53
C ARG A 61 -12.61 -4.87 1.20
N GLU A 62 -13.57 -4.96 0.27
CA GLU A 62 -14.07 -6.24 -0.23
C GLU A 62 -12.99 -7.10 -0.92
N LYS A 63 -12.10 -6.53 -1.74
CA LYS A 63 -11.04 -7.30 -2.42
C LYS A 63 -9.88 -7.70 -1.51
N MET A 64 -9.52 -6.87 -0.55
CA MET A 64 -8.49 -7.17 0.44
C MET A 64 -9.02 -8.12 1.52
N GLU A 65 -10.27 -7.96 1.99
CA GLU A 65 -10.93 -8.89 2.91
C GLU A 65 -11.11 -10.27 2.26
N LYS A 66 -11.40 -10.33 0.95
CA LYS A 66 -11.39 -11.60 0.20
C LYS A 66 -10.01 -12.27 0.17
N ASN A 67 -8.92 -11.49 0.14
CA ASN A 67 -7.56 -12.03 0.07
C ASN A 67 -6.92 -12.32 1.45
N MET A 68 -7.36 -11.64 2.52
CA MET A 68 -6.84 -11.81 3.88
C MET A 68 -7.78 -12.58 4.83
N GLY A 69 -9.03 -12.85 4.42
CA GLY A 69 -10.10 -13.28 5.32
C GLY A 69 -10.80 -12.09 5.96
N ARG A 70 -12.05 -12.28 6.44
CA ARG A 70 -12.92 -11.25 7.04
C ARG A 70 -12.35 -10.55 8.29
N GLU A 71 -11.15 -10.91 8.74
CA GLU A 71 -10.52 -10.27 9.89
C GLU A 71 -10.00 -8.88 9.52
N ARG A 72 -10.52 -7.90 10.25
CA ARG A 72 -10.37 -6.45 10.08
C ARG A 72 -8.99 -6.05 9.54
N LEU A 73 -8.96 -5.63 8.28
CA LEU A 73 -7.89 -4.79 7.74
C LEU A 73 -7.87 -3.51 8.56
N THR A 74 -6.81 -3.35 9.34
CA THR A 74 -6.49 -2.10 10.02
C THR A 74 -5.17 -1.61 9.45
N LYS A 75 -4.92 -0.30 9.51
CA LYS A 75 -3.62 0.28 9.12
C LYS A 75 -2.45 -0.47 9.79
N LYS A 76 -2.64 -0.90 11.05
CA LYS A 76 -1.64 -1.64 11.83
C LYS A 76 -1.43 -3.05 11.27
N THR A 77 -2.47 -3.81 10.97
CA THR A 77 -2.34 -5.18 10.44
C THR A 77 -1.77 -5.17 9.01
N THR A 78 -2.29 -4.32 8.12
CA THR A 78 -1.83 -4.22 6.73
C THR A 78 -0.36 -3.78 6.61
N LEU A 79 0.08 -2.84 7.45
CA LEU A 79 1.45 -2.32 7.38
C LEU A 79 2.45 -3.12 8.23
N SER A 80 1.99 -3.95 9.18
CA SER A 80 2.89 -4.65 10.13
C SER A 80 3.01 -6.15 9.88
N MET A 81 2.00 -6.82 9.32
CA MET A 81 2.00 -8.28 9.11
C MET A 81 2.56 -8.65 7.74
N ARG A 82 3.41 -9.67 7.69
CA ARG A 82 4.07 -10.14 6.46
C ARG A 82 3.06 -10.67 5.46
N GLU A 83 2.06 -11.37 5.99
CA GLU A 83 0.91 -11.95 5.31
C GLU A 83 0.11 -10.85 4.60
N GLY A 84 0.11 -9.63 5.15
CA GLY A 84 -0.63 -8.51 4.60
C GLY A 84 0.07 -7.76 3.47
N TRP A 85 1.38 -7.92 3.31
CA TRP A 85 2.16 -7.12 2.37
C TRP A 85 1.94 -7.50 0.92
N GLU A 86 1.65 -8.76 0.63
CA GLU A 86 1.33 -9.16 -0.74
C GLU A 86 0.05 -8.48 -1.23
N ALA A 87 -1.02 -8.54 -0.44
CA ALA A 87 -2.26 -7.87 -0.78
C ALA A 87 -2.08 -6.34 -0.83
N LEU A 88 -1.26 -5.77 0.06
CA LEU A 88 -0.89 -4.35 0.02
C LEU A 88 -0.20 -3.97 -1.31
N PHE A 89 0.77 -4.77 -1.77
CA PHE A 89 1.49 -4.46 -3.02
C PHE A 89 0.64 -4.70 -4.27
N LYS A 90 -0.20 -5.75 -4.28
CA LYS A 90 -1.23 -5.95 -5.32
C LYS A 90 -2.16 -4.75 -5.39
N TYR A 91 -2.59 -4.28 -4.23
CA TYR A 91 -3.42 -3.10 -4.11
C TYR A 91 -2.73 -1.86 -4.69
N VAL A 92 -1.52 -1.53 -4.22
CA VAL A 92 -0.76 -0.37 -4.70
C VAL A 92 -0.56 -0.40 -6.22
N ASN A 93 -0.32 -1.58 -6.80
CA ASN A 93 -0.27 -1.73 -8.26
C ASN A 93 -1.62 -1.47 -8.93
N SER A 94 -2.70 -2.05 -8.40
CA SER A 94 -4.06 -1.92 -8.96
C SER A 94 -4.58 -0.49 -8.94
N THR A 95 -4.09 0.34 -8.02
CA THR A 95 -4.47 1.74 -7.97
C THR A 95 -3.72 2.56 -9.00
N GLU A 96 -2.51 2.18 -9.39
CA GLU A 96 -1.74 2.98 -10.34
C GLU A 96 -1.42 4.41 -9.83
N ARG A 97 -1.61 4.67 -8.53
CA ARG A 97 -1.45 6.01 -7.92
C ARG A 97 -0.01 6.52 -8.02
N PHE A 98 0.95 5.60 -8.14
CA PHE A 98 2.37 5.93 -8.13
C PHE A 98 3.08 5.66 -9.46
N LYS A 99 2.34 5.57 -10.58
CA LYS A 99 2.90 5.35 -11.92
C LYS A 99 3.91 6.42 -12.36
N ASP A 100 3.70 7.66 -11.92
CA ASP A 100 4.56 8.79 -12.28
C ASP A 100 5.80 8.91 -11.37
N TYR A 101 5.94 8.05 -10.37
CA TYR A 101 7.05 8.04 -9.44
C TYR A 101 7.99 6.88 -9.79
N PRO A 102 9.17 7.14 -10.41
CA PRO A 102 10.04 6.08 -10.94
C PRO A 102 10.43 5.02 -9.90
N ARG A 103 10.57 5.43 -8.63
CA ARG A 103 10.89 4.54 -7.50
C ARG A 103 9.72 3.67 -7.04
N MET A 104 8.50 3.88 -7.56
CA MET A 104 7.25 3.23 -7.13
C MET A 104 6.37 2.71 -8.29
N ARG A 105 6.77 2.94 -9.56
CA ARG A 105 5.98 2.75 -10.78
C ARG A 105 5.39 1.34 -11.01
N LYS A 106 6.10 0.29 -10.61
CA LYS A 106 5.64 -1.11 -10.73
C LYS A 106 6.15 -1.92 -9.55
N VAL A 107 5.31 -2.14 -8.54
CA VAL A 107 5.69 -2.94 -7.36
C VAL A 107 5.82 -4.38 -7.79
N LYS A 108 6.99 -4.98 -7.62
CA LYS A 108 7.21 -6.39 -7.94
C LYS A 108 6.79 -7.22 -6.73
N ILE A 109 5.86 -8.14 -6.90
CA ILE A 109 5.52 -9.13 -5.89
C ILE A 109 6.41 -10.33 -6.17
N LYS A 110 7.26 -10.72 -5.20
CA LYS A 110 7.90 -12.03 -5.31
C LYS A 110 6.77 -13.05 -5.22
N GLU A 111 6.60 -13.87 -6.24
CA GLU A 111 5.82 -15.10 -6.10
C GLU A 111 6.37 -15.85 -4.88
N LYS A 112 5.48 -16.48 -4.12
CA LYS A 112 5.88 -17.36 -3.01
C LYS A 112 6.91 -18.34 -3.57
N GLY A 113 8.18 -18.11 -3.25
CA GLY A 113 9.20 -19.12 -3.36
C GLY A 113 8.78 -20.25 -2.45
N GLU A 114 8.58 -21.40 -3.07
CA GLU A 114 8.59 -22.73 -2.50
C GLU A 114 9.34 -22.76 -1.17
N VAL A 115 8.63 -23.21 -0.15
CA VAL A 115 9.31 -23.82 0.99
C VAL A 115 9.81 -25.16 0.45
N GLU A 116 11.06 -25.21 -0.02
CA GLU A 116 11.78 -26.47 -0.04
C GLU A 116 11.87 -26.91 1.43
N ILE A 117 10.94 -27.78 1.83
CA ILE A 117 11.12 -28.62 3.01
C ILE A 117 12.12 -29.67 2.56
N GLY A 118 13.41 -29.34 2.66
CA GLY A 118 14.46 -30.32 2.58
C GLY A 118 14.26 -31.35 3.69
N THR A 119 13.90 -32.56 3.32
CA THR A 119 14.19 -33.78 4.10
C THR A 119 14.78 -34.80 3.15
#